data_AF-A0AAE3C3I8-F1
#
_entry.id   AF-A0AAE3C3I8-F1
#
_cell.length_a   1.000
_cell.length_b   1.000
_cell.length_c   1.000
_cell.angle_alpha   90.00
_cell.angle_beta   90.00
_cell.angle_gamma   90.00
#
_symmetry.space_group_name_H-M   'P 1'
#
loop_
_entity.id
_entity.type
_entity.pdbx_description
1 polymer ?
#
loop_
_entity_poly.entity_id
_entity_poly.type
_entity_poly.pdbx_seq_one_letter_code
_entity_poly.pdbx_strand_id
1 'polypeptide(L)'
;MNFMEYKAKISSKGQVVIPKEIREKYGYREGVEVTFKPIDETRLLIERTPRISELFGFLEGAEAAKVLLEEREKELKGGGEDQREKELLRRGSR
;
A
#
# COMPACT_ATOMS: atom_id res chain seq x y z
N MET A 1 15.14 8.33 -19.57
CA MET A 1 15.07 7.14 -18.71
C MET A 1 15.97 6.08 -19.31
N ASN A 2 16.94 5.55 -18.56
CA ASN A 2 17.79 4.46 -19.05
C ASN A 2 16.97 3.15 -18.98
N PHE A 3 16.63 2.57 -20.12
CA PHE A 3 15.92 1.29 -20.17
C PHE A 3 16.94 0.17 -20.02
N MET A 4 16.94 -0.54 -18.90
CA MET A 4 17.62 -1.83 -18.80
C MET A 4 16.70 -2.90 -19.37
N GLU A 5 17.15 -3.55 -20.44
CA GLU A 5 16.48 -4.71 -21.02
C GLU A 5 16.98 -5.98 -20.31
N TYR A 6 16.05 -6.84 -19.88
CA TYR A 6 16.35 -8.16 -19.34
C TYR A 6 15.65 -9.20 -20.18
N LYS A 7 16.36 -10.27 -20.54
CA LYS A 7 15.80 -11.41 -21.26
C LYS A 7 15.63 -12.58 -20.31
N ALA A 8 14.45 -13.17 -20.30
CA ALA A 8 14.14 -14.38 -19.55
C ALA A 8 13.41 -15.37 -20.46
N LYS A 9 13.58 -16.66 -20.20
CA LYS A 9 12.83 -17.71 -20.90
C LYS A 9 11.65 -18.13 -20.03
N ILE A 10 10.54 -18.46 -20.71
CA ILE A 10 9.40 -19.12 -20.07
C ILE A 10 9.82 -20.55 -19.73
N SER A 11 9.63 -20.95 -18.48
CA SER A 11 9.90 -22.32 -18.03
C SER A 11 8.89 -23.30 -18.65
N SER A 12 9.15 -24.60 -18.56
CA SER A 12 8.19 -25.64 -18.99
C SER A 12 6.84 -25.55 -18.29
N LYS A 13 6.76 -24.89 -17.12
CA LYS A 13 5.53 -24.67 -16.36
C LYS A 13 4.85 -23.33 -16.69
N GLY A 14 5.32 -22.60 -17.71
CA GLY A 14 4.74 -21.30 -18.08
C GLY A 14 5.19 -20.13 -17.19
N GLN A 15 6.24 -20.29 -16.39
CA GLN A 15 6.68 -19.26 -15.44
C GLN A 15 7.81 -18.41 -16.03
N VAL A 16 7.77 -17.10 -15.80
CA VAL A 16 8.89 -16.18 -16.07
C VAL A 16 9.46 -15.70 -14.74
N VAL A 17 10.77 -15.82 -14.58
CA VAL A 17 11.46 -15.32 -13.39
C VAL A 17 11.78 -13.84 -13.58
N ILE A 18 11.24 -12.99 -12.70
CA ILE A 18 11.60 -11.57 -12.64
C ILE A 18 13.05 -11.46 -12.13
N PRO A 19 14.00 -10.85 -12.86
CA PRO A 19 15.39 -10.65 -12.42
C PRO A 19 15.52 -9.98 -11.05
N LYS A 20 16.59 -10.28 -10.31
CA LYS A 20 16.78 -9.83 -8.93
C LYS A 20 16.72 -8.31 -8.81
N GLU A 21 17.40 -7.62 -9.71
CA GLU A 21 17.50 -6.16 -9.77
C GLU A 21 16.12 -5.51 -9.97
N ILE A 22 15.26 -6.12 -10.79
CA ILE A 22 13.88 -5.66 -10.97
C ILE A 22 13.06 -5.97 -9.71
N ARG A 23 13.17 -7.17 -9.14
CA ARG A 23 12.40 -7.53 -7.94
C ARG A 23 12.68 -6.59 -6.77
N GLU A 24 13.94 -6.30 -6.51
CA GLU A 24 14.36 -5.44 -5.41
C GLU A 24 13.94 -3.99 -5.63
N LYS A 25 14.18 -3.45 -6.83
CA LYS A 25 13.87 -2.06 -7.16
C LYS A 25 12.38 -1.75 -7.15
N TYR A 26 11.55 -2.69 -7.60
CA TYR A 26 10.10 -2.47 -7.77
C TYR A 26 9.25 -3.17 -6.70
N GLY A 27 9.88 -3.81 -5.70
CA GLY A 27 9.19 -4.38 -4.55
C GLY A 27 8.43 -5.67 -4.83
N TYR A 28 8.79 -6.43 -5.88
CA TYR A 28 8.23 -7.77 -6.13
C TYR A 28 8.85 -8.78 -5.16
N ARG A 29 8.30 -8.82 -3.95
CA ARG A 29 8.71 -9.72 -2.85
C ARG A 29 7.81 -10.95 -2.79
N GLU A 30 8.21 -11.94 -2.00
CA GLU A 30 7.37 -13.10 -1.72
C GLU A 30 6.02 -12.70 -1.09
N GLY A 31 4.96 -13.42 -1.46
CA GLY A 31 3.59 -13.19 -0.98
C GLY A 31 2.91 -11.94 -1.56
N VAL A 32 3.55 -11.26 -2.50
CA VAL A 32 2.97 -10.12 -3.21
C VAL A 32 2.11 -10.59 -4.36
N GLU A 33 0.89 -10.08 -4.44
CA GLU A 33 0.02 -10.27 -5.59
C GLU A 33 0.39 -9.33 -6.75
N VAL A 34 0.26 -9.84 -7.97
CA VAL A 34 0.49 -9.10 -9.20
C VAL A 34 -0.69 -9.26 -10.15
N THR A 35 -0.98 -8.21 -10.90
CA THR A 35 -1.99 -8.21 -11.96
C THR A 35 -1.31 -8.19 -13.32
N PHE A 36 -1.80 -9.02 -14.25
CA PHE A 36 -1.38 -9.01 -15.64
C PHE A 36 -2.44 -8.33 -16.49
N LYS A 37 -2.07 -7.26 -17.20
CA LYS A 37 -2.96 -6.53 -18.11
C LYS A 37 -2.41 -6.63 -19.54
N PRO A 38 -3.14 -7.22 -20.49
CA PRO A 38 -2.77 -7.18 -21.89
C PRO A 38 -2.74 -5.74 -22.41
N ILE A 39 -1.65 -5.35 -23.09
CA ILE A 39 -1.55 -4.07 -23.79
C ILE A 39 -1.84 -4.29 -25.28
N ASP A 40 -1.31 -5.37 -25.85
CA ASP A 40 -1.54 -5.84 -27.22
C ASP A 40 -1.25 -7.35 -27.33
N GLU A 41 -1.18 -7.87 -28.55
CA GLU A 41 -0.95 -9.29 -28.87
C GLU A 41 0.35 -9.88 -28.27
N THR A 42 1.35 -9.05 -27.98
CA THR A 42 2.69 -9.51 -27.57
C THR A 42 3.16 -8.96 -26.24
N ARG A 43 2.44 -7.98 -25.66
CA ARG A 43 2.89 -7.26 -24.46
C ARG A 43 1.88 -7.36 -23.33
N LEU A 44 2.41 -7.65 -22.14
CA LEU A 44 1.69 -7.61 -20.88
C LEU A 44 2.30 -6.53 -19.98
N LEU A 45 1.45 -5.74 -19.34
CA LEU A 45 1.82 -4.93 -18.19
C LEU A 45 1.67 -5.78 -16.92
N ILE A 46 2.71 -5.78 -16.09
CA ILE A 46 2.69 -6.41 -14.77
C ILE A 46 2.68 -5.30 -13.72
N GLU A 47 1.65 -5.30 -12.88
CA GLU A 47 1.50 -4.36 -11.77
C GLU A 47 1.45 -5.10 -10.45
N ARG A 48 2.13 -4.55 -9.45
CA ARG A 48 2.09 -5.06 -8.09
C ARG A 48 0.91 -4.46 -7.33
N THR A 49 0.19 -5.26 -6.56
CA THR A 49 -0.77 -4.74 -5.59
C THR A 49 -0.01 -4.07 -4.42
N PRO A 50 -0.21 -2.78 -4.15
CA PRO A 50 0.41 -2.11 -3.01
C PRO A 50 -0.09 -2.74 -1.70
N ARG A 51 0.81 -2.92 -0.73
CA ARG A 51 0.42 -3.35 0.61
C ARG A 51 -0.19 -2.16 1.36
N ILE A 52 -1.14 -2.44 2.22
CA ILE A 52 -1.77 -1.44 3.10
C ILE A 52 -0.71 -0.62 3.87
N SER A 53 0.36 -1.26 4.34
CA SER A 53 1.48 -0.60 5.03
C SER A 53 2.19 0.47 4.18
N GLU A 54 2.25 0.27 2.86
CA GLU A 54 2.88 1.23 1.93
C GLU A 54 1.97 2.43 1.68
N LEU A 55 0.65 2.21 1.74
CA LEU A 55 -0.33 3.29 1.72
C LEU A 55 -0.25 4.13 2.99
N PHE A 56 -0.07 3.51 4.16
CA PHE A 56 0.10 4.24 5.42
C PHE A 56 1.36 5.12 5.44
N GLY A 57 2.51 4.63 4.96
CA GLY A 57 3.72 5.45 4.85
C GLY A 57 3.56 6.60 3.84
N PHE A 58 2.81 6.40 2.76
CA PHE A 58 2.44 7.48 1.85
C PHE A 58 1.54 8.54 2.55
N LEU A 59 0.57 8.09 3.34
CA LEU A 59 -0.31 8.96 4.09
C LEU A 59 0.45 9.73 5.17
N GLU A 60 1.39 9.15 5.91
CA GLU A 60 2.24 9.89 6.87
C GLU A 60 2.99 11.07 6.23
N GLY A 61 3.33 10.96 4.94
CA GLY A 61 3.91 12.05 4.16
C GLY A 61 2.92 13.11 3.69
N ALA A 62 1.62 12.79 3.67
CA ALA A 62 0.57 13.68 3.21
C ALA A 62 0.20 14.72 4.29
N GLU A 63 0.21 15.99 3.91
CA GLU A 63 -0.05 17.11 4.83
C GLU A 63 -1.42 17.02 5.50
N ALA A 64 -2.45 16.55 4.77
CA ALA A 64 -3.77 16.29 5.33
C ALA A 64 -3.79 15.21 6.42
N ALA A 65 -2.96 14.17 6.28
CA ALA A 65 -2.88 13.11 7.29
C ALA A 65 -2.16 13.59 8.55
N LYS A 66 -1.14 14.46 8.40
CA LYS A 66 -0.46 15.08 9.56
C LYS A 66 -1.42 15.90 10.40
N VAL A 67 -2.22 16.77 9.77
CA VAL A 67 -3.24 17.56 10.48
C VAL A 67 -4.22 16.65 11.24
N LEU A 68 -4.68 15.58 10.58
CA LEU A 68 -5.60 14.62 11.20
C LEU A 68 -4.96 13.88 12.40
N LEU A 69 -3.69 13.50 12.28
CA LEU A 69 -2.94 12.82 13.35
C LEU A 69 -2.69 13.77 14.53
N GLU A 70 -2.34 15.03 14.27
CA GLU A 70 -2.16 16.05 15.32
C GLU A 70 -3.46 16.33 16.08
N GLU A 71 -4.61 16.38 15.40
CA GLU A 71 -5.92 16.49 16.04
C GLU A 71 -6.20 15.27 16.94
N ARG A 72 -5.90 14.05 16.46
CA ARG A 72 -6.04 12.83 17.28
C ARG A 72 -5.14 12.85 18.51
N GLU A 73 -3.90 13.29 18.39
CA GLU A 73 -3.01 13.42 19.54
C GLU A 73 -3.52 14.44 20.57
N LYS A 74 -4.10 15.55 20.11
CA LYS A 74 -4.72 16.56 21.00
C LYS A 74 -5.93 16.00 21.72
N GLU A 75 -6.77 15.20 21.04
CA GLU A 75 -7.89 14.50 21.67
C GLU A 75 -7.42 13.53 22.77
N LEU A 76 -6.39 12.72 22.49
CA LEU A 76 -5.84 11.75 23.44
C LEU A 76 -5.20 12.44 24.65
N LYS A 77 -4.38 13.47 24.42
CA LYS A 77 -3.74 14.26 25.50
C LYS A 77 -4.76 15.07 26.32
N GLY A 78 -5.88 15.43 25.72
CA GLY A 78 -6.98 16.15 26.38
C GLY A 78 -7.96 15.28 27.18
N GLY A 79 -7.74 13.96 27.28
CA GLY A 79 -8.67 13.04 27.96
C GLY A 79 -9.98 12.83 27.19
N GLY A 80 -9.95 12.96 25.86
CA GLY A 80 -11.13 12.91 24.98
C GLY A 80 -11.87 11.57 24.97
N GLU A 81 -11.19 10.46 25.31
CA GLU A 81 -11.82 9.14 25.44
C GLU A 81 -12.87 9.13 26.56
N ASP A 82 -12.52 9.72 27.70
CA ASP A 82 -13.36 9.87 28.88
C ASP A 82 -14.61 10.73 28.60
N GLN A 83 -14.46 11.76 27.75
CA GLN A 83 -15.56 12.65 27.34
C GLN A 83 -16.49 11.99 26.31
N ARG A 84 -15.94 11.24 25.34
CA ARG A 84 -16.71 10.47 24.36
C ARG A 84 -17.50 9.35 25.03
N GLU A 85 -16.91 8.64 25.99
CA GLU A 85 -17.60 7.59 26.74
C GLU A 85 -18.78 8.17 27.54
N LYS A 86 -18.59 9.31 28.21
CA LYS A 86 -19.66 10.06 28.92
C LYS A 86 -20.74 10.61 27.98
N GLU A 87 -20.40 10.95 26.74
CA GLU A 87 -21.38 11.39 25.73
C GLU A 87 -22.19 10.21 25.17
N LEU A 88 -21.54 9.08 24.90
CA LEU A 88 -22.18 7.85 24.44
C LEU A 88 -23.14 7.28 25.49
N LEU A 89 -22.73 7.26 26.77
CA LEU A 89 -23.59 6.88 27.91
C LEU A 89 -24.83 7.79 28.03
N ARG A 90 -24.66 9.09 27.77
CA ARG A 90 -25.78 10.06 27.74
C ARG A 90 -26.73 9.84 26.56
N ARG A 91 -26.19 9.45 25.39
CA ARG A 91 -27.00 9.20 24.18
C ARG A 91 -27.71 7.83 24.21
N GLY A 92 -27.13 6.83 24.87
CA GLY A 92 -27.74 5.50 25.05
C GLY A 92 -28.78 5.39 26.17
N SER A 93 -29.07 6.48 26.88
CA SER A 93 -30.08 6.55 27.95
C SER A 93 -31.41 7.18 27.50
N ARG A 94 -31.71 7.17 26.19
CA ARG A 94 -33.01 7.57 25.64
C ARG A 94 -33.69 6.41 24.93
#